data_AF-A0A643CYL5-F1
#
_entry.id   AF-A0A643CYL5-F1
#
_cell.length_a   1.000
_cell.length_b   1.000
_cell.length_c   1.000
_cell.angle_alpha   90.00
_cell.angle_beta   90.00
_cell.angle_gamma   90.00
#
_symmetry.space_group_name_H-M   'P 1'
#
loop_
_entity.id
_entity.type
_entity.pdbx_description
1 polymer ?
#
loop_
_entity_poly.entity_id
_entity_poly.type
_entity_poly.pdbx_seq_one_letter_code
_entity_poly.pdbx_strand_id
1 'polypeptide(L)'
;IDPTHFEVSLKVVVQANNDNETAFIVDVTQSGIFLIDNIEEDRLPYILGAYCPNILFPFLREAVNDLVTKGSFPQLLLTPINFDAEFEANMQRAQAAAVEGQA
;
A
#
# COMPACT_ATOMS: atom_id res chain seq x y z
N ILE A 1 8.93 -6.32 -17.35
CA ILE A 1 7.62 -6.83 -17.82
C ILE A 1 7.21 -5.89 -18.94
N ASP A 2 6.52 -6.32 -19.98
CA ASP A 2 6.32 -5.52 -21.21
C ASP A 2 5.54 -4.19 -20.98
N PRO A 3 5.34 -3.33 -22.00
CA PRO A 3 4.75 -2.00 -21.84
C PRO A 3 3.33 -1.96 -21.24
N THR A 4 2.59 -3.07 -21.26
CA THR A 4 1.22 -3.13 -20.74
C THR A 4 1.14 -3.84 -19.38
N HIS A 5 2.23 -4.40 -18.87
CA HIS A 5 2.26 -5.05 -17.57
C HIS A 5 3.03 -4.24 -16.53
N PHE A 6 2.33 -3.84 -15.49
CA PHE A 6 2.86 -3.05 -14.40
C PHE A 6 2.97 -3.89 -13.13
N GLU A 7 4.11 -3.79 -12.45
CA GLU A 7 4.27 -4.34 -11.12
C GLU A 7 3.89 -3.27 -10.10
N VAL A 8 2.92 -3.59 -9.23
CA VAL A 8 2.53 -2.74 -8.10
C VAL A 8 2.82 -3.50 -6.81
N SER A 9 3.52 -2.84 -5.90
CA SER A 9 3.88 -3.38 -4.59
C SER A 9 3.30 -2.51 -3.49
N LEU A 10 2.54 -3.13 -2.60
CA LEU A 10 2.01 -2.52 -1.39
C LEU A 10 2.79 -3.04 -0.19
N LYS A 11 3.44 -2.13 0.54
CA LYS A 11 4.23 -2.46 1.73
C LYS A 11 3.51 -2.00 2.99
N VAL A 12 3.50 -2.84 4.01
CA VAL A 12 3.04 -2.50 5.36
C VAL A 12 4.07 -2.97 6.38
N VAL A 13 4.38 -2.08 7.32
CA VAL A 13 5.20 -2.38 8.50
C VAL A 13 4.34 -2.13 9.73
N VAL A 14 4.15 -3.18 10.53
CA VAL A 14 3.47 -3.10 11.82
C VAL A 14 4.50 -3.30 12.91
N GLN A 15 4.53 -2.38 13.88
CA GLN A 15 5.28 -2.54 15.12
C GLN A 15 4.29 -2.46 16.29
N ALA A 16 4.30 -3.49 17.13
CA ALA A 16 3.54 -3.52 18.37
C ALA A 16 4.49 -3.49 19.57
N ASN A 17 4.18 -2.66 20.56
CA ASN A 17 4.97 -2.51 21.79
C ASN A 17 4.13 -2.92 23.01
N ASN A 18 4.77 -3.51 24.02
CA ASN A 18 4.19 -3.79 25.33
C ASN A 18 5.17 -3.27 26.41
N ASP A 19 4.70 -2.45 27.34
CA ASP A 19 5.55 -1.85 28.39
C ASP A 19 6.85 -1.21 27.86
N ASN A 20 6.76 -0.48 26.73
CA ASN A 20 7.87 0.15 26.00
C ASN A 20 8.91 -0.81 25.39
N GLU A 21 8.66 -2.12 25.39
CA GLU A 21 9.44 -3.10 24.65
C GLU A 21 8.71 -3.54 23.38
N THR A 22 9.45 -3.76 22.30
CA THR A 22 8.87 -4.28 21.06
C THR A 22 8.41 -5.72 21.27
N ALA A 23 7.10 -5.94 21.19
CA ALA A 23 6.52 -7.28 21.27
C ALA A 23 6.74 -8.03 19.95
N PHE A 24 6.43 -7.39 18.82
CA PHE A 24 6.70 -7.93 17.48
C PHE A 24 6.79 -6.84 16.42
N ILE A 25 7.44 -7.19 15.32
CA ILE A 25 7.45 -6.43 14.06
C ILE A 25 7.01 -7.38 12.94
N VAL A 26 6.07 -6.93 12.13
CA VAL A 26 5.65 -7.62 10.90
C VAL A 26 5.89 -6.67 9.73
N ASP A 27 6.75 -7.07 8.80
CA ASP A 27 7.01 -6.36 7.54
C ASP A 27 6.53 -7.26 6.39
N VAL A 28 5.51 -6.80 5.66
CA VAL A 28 4.91 -7.51 4.54
C VAL A 28 4.90 -6.61 3.32
N THR A 29 5.36 -7.15 2.20
CA THR A 29 5.20 -6.54 0.88
C THR A 29 4.36 -7.48 0.02
N GLN A 30 3.17 -7.01 -0.37
CA GLN A 30 2.29 -7.72 -1.28
C GLN A 30 2.41 -7.09 -2.66
N SER A 31 2.83 -7.89 -3.64
CA SER A 31 3.02 -7.45 -5.01
C SER A 31 2.01 -8.12 -5.95
N GLY A 32 1.72 -7.46 -7.06
CA GLY A 32 0.91 -7.99 -8.14
C GLY A 32 1.38 -7.43 -9.49
N ILE A 33 1.26 -8.26 -10.51
CA ILE A 33 1.46 -7.86 -11.91
C ILE A 33 0.08 -7.61 -12.50
N PHE A 34 -0.13 -6.40 -13.03
CA PHE A 34 -1.39 -5.95 -13.59
C PHE A 34 -1.22 -5.68 -15.07
N LEU A 35 -2.04 -6.33 -15.89
CA LEU A 35 -2.23 -5.95 -17.28
C LEU A 35 -3.10 -4.69 -17.33
N ILE A 36 -2.54 -3.61 -17.85
CA ILE A 36 -3.19 -2.33 -18.05
C ILE A 36 -3.00 -1.97 -19.52
N ASP A 37 -4.09 -2.05 -20.28
CA ASP A 37 -4.11 -1.79 -21.72
C ASP A 37 -5.37 -1.00 -22.08
N ASN A 38 -5.31 -0.25 -23.18
CA ASN A 38 -6.40 0.57 -23.72
C ASN A 38 -7.06 1.52 -22.69
N ILE A 39 -6.25 2.21 -21.89
CA ILE A 39 -6.71 3.25 -20.96
C ILE A 39 -6.31 4.66 -21.43
N GLU A 40 -7.04 5.67 -20.98
CA GLU A 40 -6.63 7.06 -21.09
C GLU A 40 -5.38 7.30 -20.21
N GLU A 41 -4.37 8.01 -20.73
CA GLU A 41 -3.08 8.21 -20.01
C GLU A 41 -3.24 8.91 -18.66
N ASP A 42 -4.26 9.78 -18.53
CA ASP A 42 -4.58 10.51 -17.31
C ASP A 42 -5.12 9.60 -16.18
N ARG A 43 -5.64 8.41 -16.52
CA ARG A 43 -6.13 7.42 -15.55
C ARG A 43 -5.03 6.51 -15.01
N LEU A 44 -3.92 6.36 -15.74
CA LEU A 44 -2.84 5.46 -15.34
C LEU A 44 -2.33 5.72 -13.92
N PRO A 45 -2.06 6.98 -13.50
CA PRO A 45 -1.62 7.27 -12.14
C PRO A 45 -2.61 6.82 -11.07
N TYR A 46 -3.92 7.04 -11.29
CA TYR A 46 -4.97 6.62 -10.36
C TYR A 46 -5.07 5.09 -10.28
N ILE A 47 -4.98 4.40 -11.43
CA ILE A 47 -5.02 2.93 -11.47
C ILE A 47 -3.86 2.35 -10.66
N LEU A 48 -2.63 2.84 -10.89
CA LEU A 48 -1.44 2.36 -10.18
C LEU A 48 -1.42 2.78 -8.70
N GLY A 49 -1.91 3.97 -8.38
CA GLY A 49 -1.78 4.59 -7.07
C GLY A 49 -2.93 4.31 -6.10
N ALA A 50 -4.13 3.99 -6.58
CA ALA A 50 -5.30 3.72 -5.74
C ALA A 50 -5.93 2.35 -6.05
N TYR A 51 -6.24 2.09 -7.31
CA TYR A 51 -7.02 0.91 -7.69
C TYR A 51 -6.26 -0.40 -7.48
N CYS A 52 -5.03 -0.52 -8.00
CA CYS A 52 -4.19 -1.70 -7.82
C CYS A 52 -3.88 -1.99 -6.33
N PRO A 53 -3.45 -1.02 -5.51
CA PRO A 53 -3.28 -1.23 -4.07
C PRO A 53 -4.53 -1.71 -3.34
N ASN A 54 -5.72 -1.21 -3.72
CA ASN A 54 -6.98 -1.64 -3.12
C ASN A 54 -7.28 -3.12 -3.41
N ILE A 55 -6.89 -3.64 -4.59
CA ILE A 55 -6.97 -5.07 -4.92
C ILE A 55 -5.98 -5.89 -4.07
N LEU A 56 -4.77 -5.37 -3.83
CA LEU A 56 -3.73 -6.06 -3.06
C LEU A 56 -4.02 -6.09 -1.55
N PHE A 57 -4.71 -5.07 -1.03
CA PHE A 57 -4.86 -4.85 0.41
C PHE A 57 -5.52 -6.01 1.18
N PRO A 58 -6.60 -6.67 0.69
CA PRO A 58 -7.18 -7.81 1.40
C PRO A 58 -6.21 -8.97 1.61
N PHE A 59 -5.35 -9.25 0.62
CA PHE A 59 -4.33 -10.30 0.70
C PHE A 59 -3.23 -9.92 1.69
N LEU A 60 -2.75 -8.67 1.61
CA LEU A 60 -1.78 -8.16 2.56
C LEU A 60 -2.32 -8.21 4.00
N ARG A 61 -3.58 -7.79 4.19
CA ARG A 61 -4.23 -7.77 5.51
C ARG A 61 -4.36 -9.17 6.08
N GLU A 62 -4.71 -10.16 5.25
CA GLU A 62 -4.77 -11.56 5.67
C GLU A 62 -3.38 -12.08 6.05
N ALA A 63 -2.35 -11.82 5.24
CA ALA A 63 -0.98 -12.23 5.53
C ALA A 63 -0.45 -11.63 6.83
N VAL A 64 -0.73 -10.36 7.11
CA VAL A 64 -0.40 -9.71 8.38
C VAL A 64 -1.09 -10.43 9.55
N ASN A 65 -2.40 -10.68 9.45
CA ASN A 65 -3.14 -11.35 10.51
C ASN A 65 -2.64 -12.79 10.77
N ASP A 66 -2.33 -13.54 9.71
CA ASP A 66 -1.79 -14.89 9.78
C ASP A 66 -0.41 -14.92 10.46
N LEU A 67 0.50 -14.02 10.09
CA LEU A 67 1.82 -13.90 10.71
C LEU A 67 1.74 -13.56 12.21
N VAL A 68 0.86 -12.61 12.58
CA VAL A 68 0.64 -12.24 13.99
C VAL A 68 0.08 -13.43 14.78
N THR A 69 -0.92 -14.13 14.22
CA THR A 69 -1.55 -15.28 14.89
C THR A 69 -0.56 -16.45 15.03
N LYS A 70 0.30 -16.70 14.03
CA LYS A 70 1.38 -17.69 14.12
C LYS A 70 2.43 -17.36 15.19
N GLY A 71 2.59 -16.07 15.51
CA GLY A 71 3.36 -15.60 16.65
C GLY A 71 2.69 -15.87 18.02
N SER A 72 1.52 -16.53 18.05
CA SER A 72 0.69 -16.73 19.25
C SER A 72 0.19 -15.42 19.88
N PHE A 73 0.18 -14.32 19.12
CA PHE A 73 -0.42 -13.06 19.53
C PHE A 73 -1.92 -13.03 19.17
N PRO A 74 -2.72 -12.16 19.82
CA PRO A 74 -4.09 -11.91 19.41
C PRO A 74 -4.19 -11.48 17.95
N GLN A 75 -5.34 -11.77 17.31
CA GLN A 75 -5.59 -11.38 15.93
C GLN A 75 -5.43 -9.88 15.72
N LEU A 76 -4.77 -9.51 14.62
CA LEU A 76 -4.57 -8.13 14.22
C LEU A 76 -5.25 -7.90 12.87
N LEU A 77 -6.40 -7.24 12.91
CA LEU A 77 -7.15 -6.88 11.71
C LEU A 77 -6.85 -5.42 11.35
N LEU A 78 -6.04 -5.21 10.30
CA LEU A 78 -5.75 -3.86 9.80
C LEU A 78 -7.04 -3.15 9.40
N THR A 79 -7.25 -1.92 9.86
CA THR A 79 -8.42 -1.13 9.45
C THR A 79 -8.39 -0.91 7.93
N PRO A 80 -9.54 -0.93 7.25
CA PRO A 80 -9.62 -0.59 5.83
C PRO A 80 -8.94 0.76 5.55
N ILE A 81 -8.15 0.82 4.49
CA ILE A 81 -7.50 2.03 4.01
C ILE A 81 -8.34 2.60 2.87
N ASN A 82 -8.53 3.92 2.86
CA ASN A 82 -9.12 4.61 1.71
C ASN A 82 -7.99 5.03 0.75
N PHE A 83 -7.69 4.18 -0.23
CA PHE A 83 -6.63 4.45 -1.20
C PHE A 83 -6.93 5.61 -2.15
N ASP A 84 -8.21 5.93 -2.39
CA ASP A 84 -8.58 7.11 -3.19
C ASP A 84 -8.14 8.40 -2.49
N ALA A 85 -8.47 8.52 -1.21
CA ALA A 85 -8.09 9.68 -0.40
C ALA A 85 -6.56 9.80 -0.24
N GLU A 86 -5.86 8.68 -0.06
CA GLU A 86 -4.39 8.69 0.01
C GLU A 86 -3.74 9.09 -1.30
N PHE A 87 -4.29 8.65 -2.45
CA PHE A 87 -3.81 9.05 -3.76
C PHE A 87 -4.00 10.56 -3.99
N GLU A 88 -5.17 11.10 -3.67
CA GLU A 88 -5.44 12.54 -3.76
C GLU A 88 -4.48 13.36 -2.87
N ALA A 89 -4.30 12.93 -1.62
CA ALA A 89 -3.38 13.57 -0.70
C ALA A 89 -1.92 13.52 -1.21
N ASN A 90 -1.52 12.40 -1.82
CA ASN A 90 -0.20 12.25 -2.41
C ASN A 90 0.01 13.18 -3.61
N MET A 91 -1.01 13.31 -4.48
CA MET A 91 -0.96 14.22 -5.62
C MET A 91 -0.84 15.68 -5.18
N GLN A 92 -1.56 16.09 -4.13
CA GLN A 92 -1.44 17.43 -3.55
C GLN A 92 -0.04 17.70 -2.98
N ARG A 93 0.53 16.73 -2.24
CA ARG A 93 1.91 16.82 -1.73
C ARG A 93 2.95 16.93 -2.84
N ALA A 94 2.79 16.16 -3.91
CA ALA A 94 3.70 16.22 -5.06
C ALA A 94 3.65 17.58 -5.77
N GLN A 95 2.45 18.18 -5.88
CA GLN A 95 2.30 19.53 -6.43
C GLN A 95 2.94 20.60 -5.52
N ALA A 96 2.77 20.50 -4.20
CA ALA A 96 3.38 21.44 -3.25
C ALA A 96 4.93 21.36 -3.27
N ALA A 97 5.49 20.15 -3.31
CA ALA A 97 6.95 19.95 -3.37
C ALA A 97 7.57 20.45 -4.69
N ALA A 98 6.84 20.41 -5.80
CA ALA A 98 7.30 20.96 -7.08
C ALA A 98 7.37 22.50 -7.08
N VAL A 99 6.59 23.17 -6.22
CA VAL A 99 6.58 24.64 -6.09
C VAL A 99 7.72 25.13 -5.19
N GLU A 100 8.10 24.38 -4.14
CA GLU A 100 9.22 24.74 -3.26
C GLU A 100 10.60 24.51 -3.90
N GLY A 101 10.73 23.57 -4.85
CA GLY A 101 11.98 23.34 -5.59
C GLY A 101 12.34 24.41 -6.65
N GLN A 102 11.52 25.45 -6.79
CA GLN A 102 11.71 26.56 -7.74
C GLN A 102 11.91 27.93 -7.05
N ALA A 103 12.07 27.95 -5.71
CA ALA A 103 12.32 29.15 -4.91
C ALA A 103 13.78 29.24 -4.40
#